data_AF-A0A256GA74-F1
#
_entry.id   AF-A0A256GA74-F1
#
_cell.length_a   1.000
_cell.length_b   1.000
_cell.length_c   1.000
_cell.angle_alpha   90.00
_cell.angle_beta   90.00
_cell.angle_gamma   90.00
#
_symmetry.space_group_name_H-M   'P 1'
#
loop_
_entity.id
_entity.type
_entity.pdbx_description
1 polymer ?
#
loop_
_entity_poly.entity_id
_entity_poly.type
_entity_poly.pdbx_seq_one_letter_code
_entity_poly.pdbx_strand_id
1 'polypeptide(L)' 'GVSITDAIVIAMKEAIERRRDAESPLQTAARLREKHGVSLRKAAKKPLPREAFDKMWESE' A
#
# COMPACT_ATOMS: atom_id res chain seq x y z
N GLY A 1 13.24 34.73 -10.54
CA GLY A 1 13.92 33.66 -11.27
C GLY A 1 14.27 32.57 -10.29
N VAL A 2 14.00 31.32 -10.64
CA VAL A 2 14.32 30.14 -9.80
C VAL A 2 15.76 29.75 -10.10
N SER A 3 16.58 29.44 -9.08
CA SER A 3 17.95 28.99 -9.33
C SER A 3 17.96 27.58 -9.94
N ILE A 4 19.07 27.20 -10.60
CA ILE A 4 19.22 25.84 -11.15
C ILE A 4 19.07 24.78 -10.05
N THR A 5 19.61 25.03 -8.86
CA THR A 5 19.49 24.15 -7.70
C THR A 5 18.03 23.99 -7.27
N ASP A 6 17.27 25.09 -7.21
CA ASP A 6 15.86 25.05 -6.85
C ASP A 6 15.05 24.26 -7.89
N ALA A 7 15.34 24.44 -9.18
CA ALA A 7 14.68 23.69 -10.25
C ALA A 7 14.93 22.18 -10.14
N ILE A 8 16.14 21.76 -9.77
CA ILE A 8 16.47 20.34 -9.54
C ILE A 8 15.68 19.79 -8.35
N VAL A 9 15.64 20.51 -7.23
CA VAL A 9 14.91 20.08 -6.02
C VAL A 9 13.41 19.96 -6.31
N ILE A 10 12.83 20.91 -7.04
CA ILE A 10 11.43 20.89 -7.44
C ILE A 10 11.14 19.65 -8.30
N ALA A 11 11.95 19.42 -9.35
CA ALA A 11 11.77 18.27 -10.23
C ALA A 11 11.88 16.93 -9.49
N MET A 12 12.79 16.81 -8.53
CA MET A 12 12.92 15.60 -7.70
C MET A 12 11.73 15.39 -6.77
N LYS A 13 11.24 16.45 -6.11
CA LYS A 13 10.05 16.38 -5.25
C LYS A 13 8.83 15.94 -6.04
N GLU A 14 8.59 16.54 -7.20
CA GLU A 14 7.50 16.15 -8.09
C GLU A 14 7.65 14.72 -8.60
N ALA A 15 8.87 14.26 -8.89
CA ALA A 15 9.11 12.88 -9.31
C ALA A 15 8.81 11.87 -8.19
N ILE A 16 9.09 12.23 -6.93
CA ILE A 16 8.76 11.41 -5.77
C ILE A 16 7.25 11.40 -5.52
N GLU A 17 6.59 12.55 -5.56
CA GLU A 17 5.14 12.66 -5.39
C GLU A 17 4.39 11.88 -6.47
N ARG A 18 4.78 12.03 -7.75
CA ARG A 18 4.21 11.22 -8.85
C ARG A 18 4.38 9.72 -8.63
N ARG A 19 5.51 9.27 -8.07
CA ARG A 19 5.71 7.86 -7.72
C ARG A 19 4.83 7.43 -6.54
N ARG A 20 4.62 8.31 -5.57
CA ARG A 20 3.81 8.03 -4.38
C ARG A 20 2.32 7.88 -4.73
N ASP A 21 1.84 8.67 -5.68
CA ASP A 21 0.44 8.67 -6.10
C ASP A 21 0.15 7.70 -7.25
N ALA A 22 1.19 7.06 -7.82
CA ALA A 22 1.05 6.14 -8.95
C ALA A 22 0.37 4.80 -8.59
N GLU A 23 0.43 4.37 -7.32
CA GLU A 23 -0.15 3.09 -6.89
C GLU A 23 -1.19 3.33 -5.79
N SER A 24 -2.47 3.08 -6.11
CA SER A 24 -3.52 3.09 -5.11
C SER A 24 -3.28 2.01 -4.03
N PRO A 25 -3.83 2.15 -2.81
CA PRO A 25 -3.69 1.13 -1.77
C PRO A 25 -4.13 -0.28 -2.21
N LEU A 26 -5.15 -0.37 -3.08
CA LEU A 26 -5.62 -1.64 -3.64
C LEU A 26 -4.60 -2.27 -4.59
N GLN A 27 -3.97 -1.47 -5.44
CA GLN A 27 -2.90 -1.94 -6.34
C GLN A 27 -1.67 -2.37 -5.53
N THR A 28 -1.29 -1.58 -4.52
CA THR A 28 -0.21 -1.92 -3.59
C THR A 28 -0.47 -3.27 -2.91
N ALA A 29 -1.67 -3.48 -2.38
CA ALA A 29 -2.05 -4.73 -1.77
C ALA A 29 -2.05 -5.90 -2.79
N ALA A 30 -2.44 -5.67 -4.05
CA ALA A 30 -2.35 -6.67 -5.10
C ALA A 30 -0.91 -7.08 -5.41
N ARG A 31 -0.02 -6.10 -5.62
CA ARG A 31 1.40 -6.33 -5.88
C ARG A 31 2.09 -7.07 -4.73
N LEU A 32 1.81 -6.69 -3.49
CA LEU A 32 2.36 -7.36 -2.31
C LEU A 32 1.88 -8.81 -2.22
N ARG A 33 0.59 -9.06 -2.44
CA ARG A 33 0.04 -10.42 -2.46
C ARG A 33 0.71 -11.29 -3.52
N GLU A 34 0.87 -10.78 -4.73
CA GLU A 34 1.56 -11.49 -5.82
C GLU A 34 3.02 -11.81 -5.45
N LYS A 35 3.78 -10.81 -4.97
CA LYS A 35 5.17 -10.98 -4.53
C LYS A 35 5.34 -12.09 -3.49
N HIS A 36 4.38 -12.25 -2.59
CA HIS A 36 4.42 -13.23 -1.51
C HIS A 36 3.62 -14.52 -1.82
N GLY A 37 3.11 -14.69 -3.04
CA GLY A 37 2.32 -15.86 -3.42
C GLY A 37 0.98 -15.99 -2.68
N VAL A 38 0.45 -14.89 -2.14
CA VAL A 38 -0.80 -14.87 -1.37
C VAL A 38 -2.00 -14.75 -2.33
N SER A 39 -2.78 -15.81 -2.46
CA SER A 39 -4.01 -15.80 -3.26
C SER A 39 -5.26 -15.54 -2.40
N LEU A 40 -6.03 -14.49 -2.71
CA LEU A 40 -7.34 -14.27 -2.10
C LEU A 40 -8.41 -15.14 -2.76
N ARG A 41 -8.56 -16.36 -2.24
CA ARG A 41 -9.74 -17.21 -2.53
C ARG A 41 -11.01 -16.46 -2.11
N LYS A 42 -12.15 -16.77 -2.74
CA LYS A 42 -13.44 -16.09 -2.47
C LYS A 42 -13.80 -16.02 -0.97
N ALA A 43 -13.43 -17.03 -0.19
CA ALA A 43 -13.62 -17.05 1.26
C ALA A 43 -12.79 -15.99 2.00
N ALA A 44 -11.55 -15.73 1.57
CA ALA A 44 -10.65 -14.74 2.19
C ALA A 44 -11.04 -13.29 1.91
N LYS A 45 -12.04 -13.06 1.05
CA LYS A 45 -12.64 -11.73 0.82
C LYS A 45 -13.82 -11.44 1.75
N LYS A 46 -14.27 -12.43 2.54
CA LYS A 46 -15.28 -12.23 3.57
C LYS A 46 -14.59 -11.83 4.87
N PRO A 47 -15.19 -10.91 5.65
CA PRO A 47 -14.73 -10.65 7.00
C PRO A 47 -14.66 -11.95 7.81
N LEU A 48 -13.70 -12.02 8.73
CA LEU A 48 -13.66 -13.12 9.70
C LEU A 48 -14.91 -13.07 10.58
N PRO A 49 -15.43 -14.22 11.02
CA PRO A 49 -16.40 -14.27 12.10
C PRO A 49 -15.86 -13.53 13.33
N ARG A 50 -16.72 -12.77 14.00
CA ARG A 50 -16.34 -11.93 15.14
C ARG A 50 -15.60 -12.73 16.23
N GLU A 51 -16.12 -13.88 16.60
CA GLU A 51 -15.51 -14.78 17.59
C GLU A 51 -14.08 -15.20 17.20
N ALA A 52 -13.83 -15.42 15.92
CA ALA A 52 -12.50 -15.78 15.43
C ALA A 52 -11.54 -14.59 15.44
N PHE A 53 -12.05 -13.38 15.20
CA PHE A 53 -11.26 -12.14 15.29
C PHE A 53 -10.90 -11.82 16.73
N ASP A 54 -11.90 -11.84 17.64
CA ASP A 54 -11.72 -11.53 19.06
C ASP A 54 -10.68 -12.48 19.68
N LYS A 55 -10.75 -13.78 19.39
CA LYS A 55 -9.77 -14.78 19.86
C LYS A 55 -8.32 -14.53 19.40
N MET A 56 -8.09 -13.92 18.24
CA MET A 56 -6.74 -13.60 17.77
C MET A 56 -6.09 -12.49 18.61
N TRP A 57 -6.89 -11.71 19.33
CA TRP A 57 -6.45 -10.53 20.09
C TRP A 57 -6.55 -10.70 21.62
N GLU A 58 -7.16 -11.80 22.08
CA GLU A 58 -7.29 -12.15 23.51
C GLU A 58 -5.99 -12.70 24.13
N SER A 59 -4.92 -12.89 23.34
CA SER A 59 -3.65 -13.46 23.81
C SER A 59 -2.55 -12.42 24.09
N GLU A 60 -2.88 -11.14 24.26
CA GLU A 60 -1.95 -10.11 24.77
C GLU A 60 -2.10 -9.87 26.27
#